data_AF-A0A942S1R5-F1
#
_entry.id   AF-A0A942S1R5-F1
#
_cell.length_a   1.000
_cell.length_b   1.000
_cell.length_c   1.000
_cell.angle_alpha   90.00
_cell.angle_beta   90.00
_cell.angle_gamma   90.00
#
_symmetry.space_group_name_H-M   'P 1'
#
loop_
_entity.id
_entity.type
_entity.pdbx_description
1 polymer ?
#
loop_
_entity_poly.entity_id
_entity_poly.type
_entity_poly.pdbx_seq_one_letter_code
_entity_poly.pdbx_strand_id
1 'polypeptide(L)'
;MLVEPVALSDFFLSFFSAAMIILSAALYAALYAWAKIKTRPRFYWGAWLAYAALLVCIGIFSTVNHFTGYWLWLSLSLAVGYAFMPRFIWRLCVATHAEEPEHSHQSGGRHD
;
A
#
# COMPACT_ATOMS: atom_id res chain seq x y z
N MET A 1 -24.48 -37.00 7.40
CA MET A 1 -24.07 -35.60 7.59
C MET A 1 -22.60 -35.62 7.98
N LEU A 2 -21.71 -35.64 6.99
CA LEU A 2 -20.28 -35.49 7.19
C LEU A 2 -19.98 -34.03 6.84
N VAL A 3 -19.65 -33.21 7.84
CA VAL A 3 -18.95 -31.95 7.57
C VAL A 3 -17.57 -32.37 7.10
N GLU A 4 -17.35 -32.35 5.79
CA GLU A 4 -16.05 -32.65 5.24
C GLU A 4 -15.03 -31.61 5.76
N PRO A 5 -13.86 -32.02 6.27
CA PRO A 5 -12.83 -31.12 6.79
C PRO A 5 -12.19 -30.22 5.71
N VAL A 6 -12.66 -30.31 4.47
CA VAL A 6 -12.27 -29.45 3.35
C VAL A 6 -12.69 -27.99 3.58
N ALA A 7 -13.81 -27.73 4.27
CA ALA A 7 -14.31 -26.36 4.44
C ALA A 7 -13.55 -25.50 5.47
N LEU A 8 -12.96 -26.10 6.51
CA LEU A 8 -12.33 -25.36 7.61
C LEU A 8 -10.90 -24.92 7.25
N SER A 9 -10.14 -25.77 6.56
CA SER A 9 -8.78 -25.43 6.11
C SER A 9 -8.78 -24.28 5.12
N ASP A 10 -9.69 -24.28 4.15
CA ASP A 10 -9.81 -23.20 3.17
C ASP A 10 -10.19 -21.87 3.84
N PHE A 11 -11.04 -21.92 4.86
CA PHE A 11 -11.40 -20.73 5.64
C PHE A 11 -10.18 -20.14 6.38
N PHE A 12 -9.40 -20.97 7.08
CA PHE A 12 -8.20 -20.49 7.77
C PHE A 12 -7.14 -20.00 6.79
N LEU A 13 -6.93 -20.68 5.66
CA LEU A 13 -5.98 -20.25 4.64
C LEU A 13 -6.39 -18.91 4.05
N SER A 14 -7.68 -18.73 3.75
CA SER A 14 -8.23 -17.46 3.25
C SER A 14 -8.04 -16.35 4.28
N PHE A 15 -8.40 -16.57 5.55
CA PHE A 15 -8.25 -15.58 6.62
C PHE A 15 -6.78 -15.20 6.84
N PHE A 16 -5.90 -16.18 6.97
CA PHE A 16 -4.47 -15.95 7.20
C PHE A 16 -3.83 -15.24 6.01
N SER A 17 -4.21 -15.61 4.80
CA SER A 17 -3.74 -14.97 3.58
C SER A 17 -4.25 -13.53 3.47
N ALA A 18 -5.51 -13.25 3.80
CA ALA A 18 -6.03 -11.89 3.89
C ALA A 18 -5.29 -11.04 4.94
N ALA A 19 -5.04 -11.59 6.13
CA ALA A 19 -4.26 -10.93 7.16
C ALA A 19 -2.83 -10.63 6.68
N MET A 20 -2.19 -11.58 5.98
CA MET A 20 -0.88 -11.39 5.37
C MET A 20 -0.86 -10.31 4.29
N ILE A 21 -1.92 -10.21 3.47
CA ILE A 21 -2.06 -9.15 2.48
C ILE A 21 -2.08 -7.79 3.17
N ILE A 22 -2.92 -7.61 4.20
CA ILE A 22 -3.04 -6.35 4.94
C ILE A 22 -1.71 -6.00 5.63
N LEU A 23 -1.08 -6.96 6.30
CA LEU A 23 0.17 -6.75 7.00
C LEU A 23 1.30 -6.38 6.02
N SER A 24 1.37 -7.07 4.87
CA SER A 24 2.34 -6.76 3.81
C SER A 24 2.08 -5.38 3.20
N ALA A 25 0.81 -4.99 3.03
CA ALA A 25 0.44 -3.68 2.49
C ALA A 25 0.84 -2.55 3.45
N ALA A 26 0.56 -2.72 4.75
CA ALA A 26 0.96 -1.79 5.79
C ALA A 26 2.50 -1.69 5.89
N LEU A 27 3.19 -2.84 5.84
CA LEU A 27 4.64 -2.89 5.88
C LEU A 27 5.26 -2.18 4.66
N TYR A 28 4.72 -2.39 3.45
CA TYR A 28 5.12 -1.67 2.24
C TYR A 28 4.94 -0.15 2.39
N ALA A 29 3.77 0.30 2.88
CA ALA A 29 3.50 1.72 3.10
C ALA A 29 4.47 2.33 4.14
N ALA A 30 4.72 1.63 5.24
CA ALA A 30 5.66 2.05 6.28
C ALA A 30 7.10 2.14 5.75
N LEU A 31 7.57 1.12 5.02
CA LEU A 31 8.89 1.11 4.38
C LEU A 31 9.03 2.24 3.35
N TYR A 32 7.99 2.50 2.56
CA TYR A 32 7.99 3.59 1.58
C TYR A 32 8.08 4.96 2.24
N ALA A 33 7.27 5.22 3.27
CA ALA A 33 7.33 6.46 4.05
C ALA A 33 8.72 6.64 4.69
N TRP A 34 9.25 5.57 5.30
CA TRP A 34 10.58 5.58 5.91
C TRP A 34 11.70 5.83 4.89
N ALA A 35 11.59 5.23 3.70
CA ALA A 35 12.52 5.45 2.59
C ALA A 35 12.56 6.91 2.17
N LYS A 36 11.39 7.59 2.11
CA LYS A 36 11.34 9.00 1.72
C LYS A 36 11.87 9.96 2.77
N ILE A 37 11.75 9.61 4.05
CA ILE A 37 12.32 10.40 5.16
C ILE A 37 13.86 10.31 5.17
N LYS A 38 14.43 9.13 4.92
CA LYS A 38 15.89 8.90 5.10
C LYS A 38 16.75 9.08 3.83
N THR A 39 16.14 9.34 2.67
CA THR A 39 16.82 9.64 1.38
C THR A 39 17.94 8.64 0.99
N ARG A 40 17.81 7.37 1.40
CA ARG A 40 18.80 6.32 1.13
C ARG A 40 18.25 5.35 0.07
N PRO A 41 18.89 5.19 -1.10
CA PRO A 41 18.38 4.38 -2.21
C PRO A 41 18.22 2.89 -1.88
N ARG A 42 18.89 2.41 -0.82
CA ARG A 42 18.81 1.02 -0.35
C ARG A 42 17.44 0.65 0.23
N PHE A 43 16.70 1.61 0.79
CA PHE A 43 15.33 1.36 1.30
C PHE A 43 14.31 1.20 0.17
N TYR A 44 14.60 1.72 -1.02
CA TYR A 44 13.74 1.56 -2.20
C TYR A 44 13.67 0.10 -2.66
N TRP A 45 14.79 -0.62 -2.57
CA TRP A 45 14.85 -2.06 -2.82
C TRP A 45 14.01 -2.86 -1.81
N GLY A 46 14.07 -2.50 -0.53
CA GLY A 46 13.24 -3.12 0.51
C GLY A 46 11.74 -2.92 0.29
N ALA A 47 11.33 -1.72 -0.15
CA ALA A 47 9.95 -1.45 -0.52
C ALA A 47 9.50 -2.27 -1.73
N TRP A 48 10.37 -2.44 -2.73
CA TRP A 48 10.05 -3.29 -3.89
C TRP A 48 9.95 -4.78 -3.53
N LEU A 49 10.78 -5.24 -2.60
CA LEU A 49 10.75 -6.60 -2.06
C LEU A 49 9.46 -6.87 -1.25
N ALA A 50 9.03 -5.90 -0.43
CA ALA A 50 7.74 -5.98 0.28
C ALA A 50 6.55 -5.98 -0.70
N TYR A 51 6.65 -5.23 -1.80
CA TYR A 51 5.63 -5.25 -2.85
C TYR A 51 5.57 -6.59 -3.58
N ALA A 52 6.73 -7.21 -3.86
CA ALA A 52 6.79 -8.55 -4.43
C ALA A 52 6.15 -9.59 -3.47
N ALA A 53 6.42 -9.50 -2.17
CA ALA A 53 5.79 -10.37 -1.16
C ALA A 53 4.26 -10.19 -1.11
N LEU A 54 3.76 -8.96 -1.28
CA LEU A 54 2.33 -8.67 -1.37
C LEU A 54 1.69 -9.32 -2.61
N LEU A 55 2.34 -9.26 -3.77
CA LEU A 55 1.87 -9.95 -4.97
C LEU A 55 1.79 -11.47 -4.79
N VAL A 56 2.79 -12.06 -4.12
CA VAL A 56 2.78 -13.50 -3.78
C VAL A 56 1.60 -13.84 -2.87
N CYS A 57 1.35 -13.03 -1.83
CA CYS A 57 0.22 -13.25 -0.93
C CYS A 57 -1.14 -13.15 -1.65
N ILE A 58 -1.31 -12.17 -2.53
CA ILE A 58 -2.53 -12.02 -3.34
C ILE A 58 -2.71 -13.19 -4.31
N GLY A 59 -1.62 -13.69 -4.91
CA GLY A 59 -1.65 -14.88 -5.75
C GLY A 59 -2.16 -16.11 -4.99
N ILE A 60 -1.64 -16.35 -3.78
CA ILE A 60 -2.07 -17.44 -2.90
C ILE A 60 -3.53 -17.25 -2.46
N PHE A 61 -3.93 -16.04 -2.09
CA PHE A 61 -5.32 -15.75 -1.71
C PHE A 61 -6.30 -16.03 -2.85
N SER A 62 -5.90 -15.65 -4.07
CA SER A 62 -6.71 -15.80 -5.27
C SER A 62 -6.87 -17.25 -5.70
N THR A 63 -5.83 -18.07 -5.58
CA THR A 63 -5.93 -19.52 -5.84
C THR A 63 -6.79 -20.21 -4.80
N VAL A 64 -6.64 -19.87 -3.52
CA VAL A 64 -7.46 -20.44 -2.42
C VAL A 64 -8.94 -20.09 -2.56
N ASN A 65 -9.25 -18.85 -2.94
CA ASN A 65 -10.65 -18.41 -3.09
C ASN A 65 -11.25 -18.75 -4.47
N HIS A 66 -10.55 -19.51 -5.32
CA HIS A 66 -10.98 -19.84 -6.68
C HIS A 66 -11.42 -18.62 -7.51
N PHE A 67 -10.75 -17.47 -7.33
CA PHE A 67 -11.03 -16.29 -8.14
C PHE A 67 -10.56 -16.52 -9.58
N THR A 68 -11.50 -16.97 -10.41
CA THR A 68 -11.29 -17.27 -11.83
C THR A 68 -11.86 -16.16 -12.71
N GLY A 69 -11.18 -15.88 -13.83
CA GLY A 69 -11.62 -14.88 -14.80
C GLY A 69 -11.58 -13.43 -14.29
N TYR A 70 -12.73 -12.76 -14.30
CA TYR A 70 -12.85 -11.32 -13.98
C TYR A 70 -12.43 -10.97 -12.55
N TRP A 71 -12.65 -11.87 -11.59
CA TRP A 71 -12.29 -11.62 -10.19
C TRP A 71 -10.78 -11.62 -9.94
N LEU A 72 -10.02 -12.43 -10.70
CA LEU A 72 -8.56 -12.39 -10.68
C LEU A 72 -8.07 -11.02 -11.13
N TRP A 73 -8.59 -10.52 -12.26
CA TRP A 73 -8.23 -9.21 -12.80
C TRP A 73 -8.61 -8.08 -11.84
N LEU A 74 -9.76 -8.17 -11.17
CA LEU A 74 -10.16 -7.20 -10.15
C LEU A 74 -9.18 -7.18 -8.96
N SER A 75 -8.81 -8.36 -8.45
CA SER A 75 -7.83 -8.51 -7.37
C SER A 75 -6.45 -7.97 -7.75
N LEU A 76 -6.01 -8.25 -8.98
CA LEU A 76 -4.75 -7.75 -9.52
C LEU A 76 -4.78 -6.22 -9.69
N SER A 77 -5.90 -5.67 -10.15
CA SER A 77 -6.10 -4.23 -10.28
C SER A 77 -6.09 -3.53 -8.90
N LEU A 78 -6.69 -4.16 -7.88
CA LEU A 78 -6.62 -3.68 -6.49
C LEU A 78 -5.16 -3.69 -5.97
N ALA A 79 -4.41 -4.75 -6.23
CA ALA A 79 -2.99 -4.88 -5.86
C ALA A 79 -2.12 -3.78 -6.50
N VAL A 80 -2.41 -3.49 -7.77
CA VAL A 80 -1.74 -2.43 -8.53
C VAL A 80 -2.12 -1.06 -7.96
N GLY A 81 -3.40 -0.82 -7.68
CA GLY A 81 -3.87 0.41 -7.02
C GLY A 81 -3.18 0.66 -5.68
N TYR A 82 -3.02 -0.38 -4.87
CA TYR A 82 -2.29 -0.31 -3.59
C TYR A 82 -0.81 0.09 -3.76
N ALA A 83 -0.18 -0.22 -4.89
CA ALA A 83 1.19 0.21 -5.18
C ALA A 83 1.30 1.73 -5.37
N PHE A 84 0.29 2.30 -6.01
CA PHE A 84 0.23 3.71 -6.37
C PHE A 84 -0.22 4.60 -5.21
N MET A 85 -1.00 4.06 -4.28
CA MET A 85 -1.61 4.82 -3.18
C MET A 85 -0.57 5.56 -2.30
N PRO A 86 0.51 4.94 -1.80
CA PRO A 86 1.52 5.66 -1.00
C PRO A 86 2.27 6.73 -1.81
N ARG A 87 2.46 6.50 -3.10
CA ARG A 87 3.12 7.46 -4.00
C ARG A 87 2.23 8.68 -4.23
N PHE A 88 0.92 8.46 -4.45
CA PHE A 88 -0.06 9.52 -4.63
C PHE A 88 -0.23 10.38 -3.39
N ILE A 89 -0.41 9.75 -2.22
CA ILE A 89 -0.54 10.46 -0.93
C ILE A 89 0.69 11.35 -0.69
N TRP A 90 1.89 10.82 -0.93
CA TRP A 90 3.12 11.60 -0.79
C TRP A 90 3.19 12.78 -1.77
N ARG A 91 2.82 12.58 -3.05
CA ARG A 91 2.80 13.66 -4.04
C ARG A 91 1.80 14.75 -3.66
N LEU A 92 0.63 14.39 -3.16
CA LEU A 92 -0.37 15.33 -2.67
C LEU A 92 0.15 16.13 -1.46
N CYS A 93 0.71 15.45 -0.45
CA CYS A 93 1.29 16.14 0.72
C CYS A 93 2.37 17.16 0.33
N VAL A 94 3.25 16.82 -0.61
CA VAL A 94 4.31 17.73 -1.09
C VAL A 94 3.73 18.87 -1.93
N ALA A 95 2.74 18.59 -2.79
CA ALA A 95 2.12 19.63 -3.61
C ALA A 95 1.43 20.68 -2.73
N THR A 96 0.65 20.26 -1.72
CA THR A 96 -0.04 21.20 -0.82
C THR A 96 0.93 22.06 0.00
N HIS A 97 2.08 21.52 0.43
CA HIS A 97 3.10 22.32 1.14
C HIS A 97 3.93 23.22 0.21
N ALA A 98 3.97 22.94 -1.10
CA ALA A 98 4.61 23.81 -2.09
C ALA A 98 3.69 24.98 -2.51
N GLU A 99 2.38 24.82 -2.36
CA GLU A 99 1.36 25.84 -2.62
C GLU A 99 1.05 26.72 -1.40
N GLU A 100 1.94 26.76 -0.41
CA GLU A 100 1.93 27.81 0.62
C GLU A 100 2.91 28.90 0.19
N PRO A 101 2.55 29.80 -0.77
CA PRO A 101 3.34 30.97 -1.06
C PRO A 101 3.25 31.86 0.18
N GLU A 102 4.41 32.37 0.58
CA GLU A 102 4.58 33.56 1.38
C GLU A 102 3.32 34.43 1.51
N HIS A 103 2.53 34.23 2.57
CA HIS A 103 1.89 35.37 3.22
C HIS A 103 2.98 36.18 3.92
N SER A 104 3.76 36.79 3.04
CA SER A 104 4.59 37.96 3.18
C SER A 104 4.11 38.79 4.36
N HIS A 105 4.95 38.82 5.38
CA HIS A 105 5.14 39.98 6.23
C HIS A 105 5.20 41.22 5.33
N GLN A 106 4.07 41.88 5.07
CA GLN A 106 4.10 43.24 4.55
C GLN A 106 4.44 44.16 5.73
N SER A 107 5.75 44.29 5.95
CA SER A 107 6.34 45.42 6.64
C SER A 107 5.93 46.70 5.92
N GLY A 108 5.15 47.55 6.58
CA GLY A 108 4.80 48.89 6.10
C GLY A 108 3.95 49.58 7.16
N GLY A 109 4.31 50.72 7.73
CA GLY A 109 5.53 51.49 7.64
C GLY A 109 5.52 52.43 8.85
N ARG A 110 6.68 52.62 9.47
CA ARG A 110 6.89 53.70 10.42
C ARG A 110 6.93 54.99 9.59
N HIS A 111 5.83 55.73 9.60
CA HIS A 111 5.79 57.14 9.24
C HIS A 111 5.73 57.91 10.56
N ASP A 112 6.90 58.45 10.91
CA ASP A 112 7.11 59.78 11.50
C ASP A 112 5.93 60.77 11.40
#